data_AF-A0A1G8X3Q4-F1
#
_entry.id   AF-A0A1G8X3Q4-F1
#
_cell.length_a   1.000
_cell.length_b   1.000
_cell.length_c   1.000
_cell.angle_alpha   90.00
_cell.angle_beta   90.00
_cell.angle_gamma   90.00
#
_symmetry.space_group_name_H-M   'P 1'
#
loop_
_entity.id
_entity.type
_entity.pdbx_description
1 polymer ?
#
loop_
_entity_poly.entity_id
_entity_poly.type
_entity_poly.pdbx_seq_one_letter_code
_entity_poly.pdbx_strand_id
1 'polypeptide(L)' 'MVRLSTIMIIAGIVLLPVPIPPFATIAGLLLIVAGVALRVLTDL' A
#
# COMPACT_ATOMS: atom_id res chain seq x y z
N MET A 1 1.87 -18.58 -0.11
CA MET A 1 1.20 -17.82 0.96
C MET A 1 1.24 -16.35 0.60
N VAL A 2 0.12 -15.62 0.66
CA VAL A 2 0.11 -14.18 0.35
C VAL A 2 0.71 -13.42 1.52
N ARG A 3 1.76 -12.63 1.28
CA ARG A 3 2.47 -11.88 2.33
C ARG A 3 1.71 -10.58 2.64
N LEU A 4 1.64 -10.20 3.91
CA LEU A 4 0.93 -8.98 4.35
C LEU A 4 1.42 -7.72 3.62
N SER A 5 2.74 -7.61 3.42
CA SER A 5 3.36 -6.54 2.63
C SER A 5 2.81 -6.46 1.20
N THR A 6 2.60 -7.61 0.55
CA THR A 6 2.00 -7.67 -0.79
C THR A 6 0.56 -7.17 -0.78
N ILE A 7 -0.23 -7.55 0.24
CA ILE A 7 -1.63 -7.09 0.38
C ILE A 7 -1.67 -5.57 0.54
N MET A 8 -0.81 -5.00 1.38
CA MET A 8 -0.75 -3.55 1.62
C MET A 8 -0.37 -2.77 0.34
N ILE A 9 0.63 -3.25 -0.40
CA ILE A 9 1.04 -2.62 -1.66
C ILE A 9 -0.11 -2.66 -2.69
N ILE A 10 -0.76 -3.82 -2.86
CA ILE A 10 -1.87 -3.97 -3.81
C ILE A 10 -3.05 -3.10 -3.40
N ALA A 11 -3.43 -3.09 -2.12
CA ALA A 11 -4.52 -2.25 -1.63
C ALA A 11 -4.24 -0.76 -1.87
N GLY A 12 -2.99 -0.32 -1.65
CA GLY A 12 -2.60 1.05 -1.95
C GLY A 12 -2.70 1.39 -3.44
N ILE A 13 -2.24 0.50 -4.33
CA ILE A 13 -2.35 0.67 -5.79
C ILE A 13 -3.81 0.75 -6.23
N VAL A 14 -4.68 -0.12 -5.70
CA VAL A 14 -6.11 -0.15 -6.02
C VAL A 14 -6.83 1.11 -5.54
N LEU A 15 -6.33 1.75 -4.49
CA LEU A 15 -6.92 2.97 -3.95
C LEU A 15 -6.60 4.22 -4.80
N LEU A 16 -5.46 4.26 -5.51
CA LEU A 16 -5.07 5.40 -6.35
C LEU A 16 -6.10 5.82 -7.41
N PRO A 17 -6.73 4.91 -8.18
CA PRO A 17 -7.74 5.27 -9.17
C PRO A 17 -9.13 5.55 -8.57
N VAL A 18 -9.32 5.42 -7.25
CA VAL A 18 -10.63 5.69 -6.63
C VAL A 18 -10.92 7.20 -6.74
N PRO A 19 -12.08 7.60 -7.30
CA PRO A 19 -12.40 9.00 -7.56
C PRO A 19 -12.85 9.74 -6.28
N ILE A 20 -11.99 9.72 -5.26
CA ILE A 20 -12.14 10.45 -3.99
C ILE A 20 -10.84 11.21 -3.68
N PRO A 21 -10.50 12.26 -4.46
CA PRO A 21 -9.37 13.14 -4.10
C PRO A 21 -9.71 13.98 -2.85
N PRO A 22 -8.73 14.33 -1.99
CA PRO A 22 -7.32 13.90 -1.95
C PRO A 22 -7.09 12.62 -1.13
N PHE A 23 -8.14 12.13 -0.44
CA PHE A 23 -8.03 11.05 0.54
C PHE A 23 -7.54 9.73 -0.07
N ALA A 24 -8.08 9.34 -1.22
CA ALA A 24 -7.71 8.10 -1.89
C ALA A 24 -6.22 8.09 -2.29
N THR A 25 -5.72 9.22 -2.80
CA THR A 25 -4.32 9.39 -3.17
C THR A 25 -3.41 9.31 -1.95
N ILE A 26 -3.71 10.05 -0.88
CA ILE A 26 -2.91 10.06 0.35
C ILE A 26 -2.89 8.67 0.98
N ALA A 27 -4.06 8.07 1.19
CA ALA A 27 -4.17 6.75 1.78
C ALA A 27 -3.48 5.68 0.90
N GLY A 28 -3.59 5.78 -0.42
CA GLY A 28 -2.98 4.83 -1.35
C GLY A 28 -1.45 4.87 -1.27
N LEU A 29 -0.88 6.07 -1.26
CA LEU A 29 0.55 6.28 -1.09
C LEU A 29 1.05 5.78 0.28
N LEU A 30 0.33 6.09 1.36
CA LEU A 30 0.67 5.62 2.71
C LEU A 30 0.66 4.08 2.79
N LEU A 31 -0.32 3.42 2.17
CA LEU A 31 -0.41 1.96 2.12
C LEU A 31 0.75 1.34 1.33
N ILE A 32 1.12 1.92 0.20
CA ILE A 32 2.27 1.46 -0.59
C ILE A 32 3.56 1.60 0.23
N VAL A 33 3.80 2.77 0.81
CA VAL A 33 5.00 3.04 1.62
C VAL A 33 5.06 2.09 2.83
N ALA A 34 3.96 1.90 3.55
CA ALA A 34 3.89 0.98 4.67
C ALA A 34 4.14 -0.48 4.25
N GLY A 35 3.57 -0.91 3.12
CA GLY A 35 3.79 -2.27 2.60
C GLY A 35 5.23 -2.50 2.15
N VAL A 36 5.86 -1.51 1.52
CA VAL A 36 7.29 -1.54 1.17
C VAL A 36 8.15 -1.57 2.43
N ALA A 37 7.89 -0.68 3.40
CA ALA A 37 8.62 -0.65 4.66
C ALA A 37 8.51 -1.97 5.42
N LEU A 38 7.30 -2.55 5.49
CA LEU A 38 7.08 -3.86 6.10
C LEU A 38 7.90 -4.94 5.40
N ARG A 39 7.90 -4.97 4.05
CA ARG A 39 8.72 -5.91 3.28
C ARG A 39 10.20 -5.78 3.61
N VAL A 40 10.72 -4.56 3.64
CA VAL A 40 12.14 -4.32 3.96
C VAL A 40 12.47 -4.75 5.38
N LEU A 41 11.60 -4.46 6.35
CA LEU A 41 11.87 -4.77 7.76
C LEU A 41 11.70 -6.25 8.11
N THR A 42 10.90 -7.02 7.38
CA THR A 42 10.62 -8.42 7.68
C THR A 42 11.30 -9.43 6.76
N ASP A 43 11.82 -9.00 5.61
CA ASP A 43 12.38 -9.89 4.58
C ASP A 43 13.88 -9.68 4.33
N LEU A 44 14.52 -8.74 5.03
CA LEU A 44 15.96 -8.73 5.25
C LEU A 44 16.34 -9.84 6.23
#